data_AF-A0A2S6GLQ6-F1
#
_entry.id   AF-A0A2S6GLQ6-F1
#
_cell.length_a   1.000
_cell.length_b   1.000
_cell.length_c   1.000
_cell.angle_alpha   90.00
_cell.angle_beta   90.00
_cell.angle_gamma   90.00
#
_symmetry.space_group_name_H-M   'P 1'
#
loop_
_entity.id
_entity.type
_entity.pdbx_description
1 polymer ?
#
loop_
_entity_poly.entity_id
_entity_poly.type
_entity_poly.pdbx_seq_one_letter_code
_entity_poly.pdbx_strand_id
1 'polypeptide(L)'
;MRVRVDGDGTASVLDPDDLGRFAVEVPEGLDLGVVGAALAGRVRFDSAELAWVDQAWLRATGGFDTAERAGGFTAMVAAATKRGWVDRGSGDIAGHVHRIPGGAR
;
A
#
# COMPACT_ATOMS: atom_id res chain seq x y z
N MET A 1 6.54 -6.46 -2.41
CA MET A 1 5.35 -6.12 -1.64
C MET A 1 4.54 -5.14 -2.43
N ARG A 2 3.35 -5.55 -2.81
CA ARG A 2 2.46 -4.78 -3.67
C ARG A 2 1.09 -4.75 -3.03
N VAL A 3 0.50 -3.58 -2.91
CA VAL A 3 -0.87 -3.42 -2.42
C VAL A 3 -1.79 -3.43 -3.64
N ARG A 4 -2.47 -4.55 -3.87
CA ARG A 4 -3.41 -4.69 -4.97
C ARG A 4 -4.75 -4.10 -4.56
N VAL A 5 -5.26 -3.14 -5.33
CA VAL A 5 -6.63 -2.65 -5.22
C VAL A 5 -7.51 -3.36 -6.23
N ASP A 6 -8.69 -3.78 -5.80
CA ASP A 6 -9.66 -4.46 -6.62
C ASP A 6 -10.86 -3.54 -6.94
N GLY A 7 -11.57 -3.84 -8.03
CA GLY A 7 -12.73 -3.04 -8.47
C GLY A 7 -13.93 -3.07 -7.52
N ASP A 8 -13.94 -3.98 -6.54
CA ASP A 8 -14.93 -4.08 -5.48
C ASP A 8 -14.60 -3.19 -4.26
N GLY A 9 -13.55 -2.37 -4.35
CA GLY A 9 -13.12 -1.48 -3.25
C GLY A 9 -12.37 -2.21 -2.14
N THR A 10 -11.90 -3.43 -2.38
CA THR A 10 -11.01 -4.16 -1.47
C THR A 10 -9.54 -3.93 -1.83
N ALA A 11 -8.66 -4.21 -0.87
CA ALA A 11 -7.22 -4.19 -1.09
C ALA A 11 -6.56 -5.39 -0.40
N SER A 12 -5.53 -5.93 -1.04
CA SER A 12 -4.78 -7.10 -0.57
C SER A 12 -3.27 -6.85 -0.67
N VAL A 13 -2.49 -7.49 0.21
CA VAL A 13 -1.02 -7.43 0.17
C VAL A 13 -0.49 -8.65 -0.59
N LEU A 14 0.25 -8.39 -1.67
CA LEU A 14 0.94 -9.40 -2.47
C LEU A 14 2.45 -9.33 -2.21
N ASP A 15 3.12 -10.49 -2.24
CA ASP A 15 4.56 -10.64 -2.02
C ASP A 15 5.08 -9.82 -0.81
N PRO A 16 4.55 -10.04 0.40
CA PRO A 16 4.88 -9.22 1.58
C PRO A 16 6.38 -9.18 1.89
N ASP A 17 7.12 -10.21 1.50
CA ASP A 17 8.58 -10.28 1.74
C ASP A 17 9.41 -9.43 0.76
N ASP A 18 8.84 -8.96 -0.37
CA ASP A 18 9.56 -8.09 -1.34
C ASP A 18 9.48 -6.60 -0.94
N LEU A 19 9.99 -6.29 0.24
CA LEU A 19 9.94 -4.96 0.85
C LEU A 19 10.67 -3.87 0.04
N GLY A 20 11.55 -4.26 -0.90
CA GLY A 20 12.29 -3.33 -1.76
C GLY A 20 11.46 -2.75 -2.91
N ARG A 21 10.29 -3.32 -3.22
CA ARG A 21 9.43 -2.92 -4.34
C ARG A 21 8.03 -2.53 -3.88
N PHE A 22 7.95 -1.78 -2.79
CA PHE A 22 6.67 -1.30 -2.27
C PHE A 22 5.94 -0.40 -3.28
N ALA A 23 4.73 -0.81 -3.68
CA ALA A 23 3.88 -0.07 -4.60
C ALA A 23 2.39 -0.41 -4.41
N VAL A 24 1.51 0.42 -4.97
CA VAL A 24 0.06 0.22 -5.02
C VAL A 24 -0.35 -0.09 -6.46
N GLU A 25 -0.92 -1.26 -6.71
CA GLU A 25 -1.37 -1.72 -8.03
C GLU A 25 -2.87 -1.54 -8.19
N VAL A 26 -3.27 -0.70 -9.15
CA VAL A 26 -4.66 -0.36 -9.43
C VAL A 26 -5.01 -0.84 -10.84
N PRO A 27 -6.17 -1.47 -11.08
CA PRO A 27 -6.60 -1.82 -12.44
C PRO A 27 -6.69 -0.57 -13.32
N GLU A 28 -6.35 -0.73 -14.59
CA GLU A 28 -6.68 0.25 -15.62
C GLU A 28 -8.20 0.49 -15.65
N GLY A 29 -8.58 1.75 -15.86
CA GLY A 29 -9.99 2.16 -15.88
C GLY A 29 -10.67 2.26 -14.51
N LEU A 30 -10.02 1.84 -13.41
CA LEU A 30 -10.59 2.02 -12.07
C LEU A 30 -10.48 3.48 -11.62
N ASP A 31 -11.63 4.06 -11.25
CA ASP A 31 -11.74 5.40 -10.72
C ASP A 31 -11.26 5.45 -9.25
N LEU A 32 -10.18 6.21 -9.00
CA LEU A 32 -9.57 6.33 -7.68
C LEU A 32 -10.45 7.07 -6.67
N GLY A 33 -11.28 8.00 -7.13
CA GLY A 33 -12.22 8.73 -6.28
C GLY A 33 -13.33 7.83 -5.77
N VAL A 34 -13.83 6.93 -6.62
CA VAL A 34 -14.86 5.96 -6.25
C VAL A 34 -14.32 4.94 -5.24
N VAL A 35 -13.14 4.34 -5.50
CA VAL A 35 -12.61 3.30 -4.60
C VAL A 35 -11.92 3.85 -3.36
N GLY A 36 -11.44 5.09 -3.39
CA GLY A 36 -10.80 5.74 -2.23
C GLY A 36 -11.71 5.77 -1.00
N ALA A 37 -13.02 5.97 -1.20
CA ALA A 37 -13.98 5.95 -0.09
C ALA A 37 -14.11 4.56 0.57
N ALA A 38 -14.09 3.48 -0.22
CA ALA A 38 -14.15 2.12 0.29
C ALA A 38 -12.85 1.69 1.01
N LEU A 39 -11.73 2.32 0.66
CA LEU A 39 -10.40 2.06 1.22
C LEU A 39 -10.00 3.02 2.35
N ALA A 40 -10.93 3.85 2.83
CA ALA A 40 -10.68 4.78 3.92
C ALA A 40 -10.06 4.07 5.14
N GLY A 41 -8.96 4.62 5.65
CA GLY A 41 -8.19 4.04 6.75
C GLY A 41 -7.24 2.90 6.34
N ARG A 42 -7.11 2.59 5.04
CA ARG A 42 -6.18 1.59 4.51
C ARG A 42 -5.27 2.17 3.43
N VAL A 43 -5.88 2.77 2.41
CA VAL A 43 -5.18 3.38 1.27
C VAL A 43 -5.85 4.71 0.97
N ARG A 44 -5.05 5.78 0.90
CA ARG A 44 -5.48 7.12 0.50
C ARG A 44 -4.70 7.53 -0.75
N PHE A 45 -5.40 7.76 -1.84
CA PHE A 45 -4.78 8.27 -3.06
C PHE A 45 -4.55 9.78 -2.95
N ASP A 46 -3.31 10.19 -3.17
CA ASP A 46 -2.93 11.60 -3.25
C ASP A 46 -2.99 12.10 -4.70
N SER A 47 -2.56 11.24 -5.63
CA SER A 47 -2.60 11.48 -7.07
C SER A 47 -2.76 10.18 -7.86
N ALA A 48 -2.73 10.27 -9.19
CA ALA A 48 -2.71 9.09 -10.06
C ALA A 48 -1.42 8.26 -9.93
N GLU A 49 -0.37 8.82 -9.32
CA GLU A 49 0.97 8.22 -9.22
C GLU A 49 1.41 7.98 -7.77
N LEU A 50 0.71 8.55 -6.79
CA LEU A 50 1.08 8.50 -5.38
C LEU A 50 -0.12 8.11 -4.51
N ALA A 51 0.12 7.16 -3.60
CA ALA A 51 -0.82 6.78 -2.56
C ALA A 51 -0.11 6.66 -1.20
N TRP A 52 -0.89 6.86 -0.14
CA TRP A 52 -0.52 6.69 1.25
C TRP A 52 -1.19 5.42 1.78
N VAL A 53 -0.42 4.54 2.42
CA VAL A 53 -0.91 3.27 2.96
C VAL A 53 -0.71 3.21 4.47
N ASP A 54 -1.78 2.87 5.20
CA ASP A 54 -1.75 2.76 6.65
C ASP A 54 -0.82 1.62 7.10
N GLN A 55 0.07 1.93 8.04
CA GLN A 55 1.05 0.96 8.54
C GLN A 55 0.39 -0.16 9.33
N ALA A 56 -0.66 0.13 10.10
CA ALA A 56 -1.29 -0.88 10.96
C ALA A 56 -2.02 -1.93 10.12
N TRP A 57 -2.79 -1.48 9.13
CA TRP A 57 -3.44 -2.31 8.15
C TRP A 57 -2.43 -3.13 7.34
N LEU A 58 -1.33 -2.51 6.90
CA LEU A 58 -0.28 -3.19 6.15
C LEU A 58 0.40 -4.27 7.01
N ARG A 59 0.66 -3.99 8.29
CA ARG A 59 1.20 -4.97 9.27
C ARG A 59 0.30 -6.17 9.41
N ALA A 60 -0.98 -5.93 9.70
CA ALA A 60 -1.98 -6.98 9.89
C ALA A 60 -2.19 -7.82 8.62
N THR A 61 -2.34 -7.17 7.47
CA THR A 61 -2.66 -7.85 6.19
C THR A 61 -1.43 -8.57 5.60
N GLY A 62 -0.23 -8.02 5.79
CA GLY A 62 1.03 -8.63 5.34
C GLY A 62 1.62 -9.67 6.31
N GLY A 63 1.05 -9.82 7.52
CA GLY A 63 1.54 -10.75 8.53
C GLY A 63 2.85 -10.32 9.19
N PHE A 64 3.09 -9.02 9.31
CA PHE A 64 4.30 -8.45 9.90
C PHE A 64 4.26 -8.38 11.43
N ASP A 65 3.19 -8.84 12.07
CA ASP A 65 3.07 -8.93 13.54
C ASP A 65 3.90 -10.09 14.13
N THR A 66 4.39 -11.00 13.28
CA THR A 66 5.27 -12.10 13.70
C THR A 66 6.72 -11.64 13.81
N ALA A 67 7.46 -12.17 14.79
CA ALA A 67 8.85 -11.78 15.05
C ALA A 67 9.77 -11.96 13.83
N GLU A 68 9.49 -12.96 12.98
CA GLU A 68 10.28 -13.26 11.77
C GLU A 68 10.19 -12.13 10.72
N ARG A 69 9.00 -11.54 10.53
CA ARG A 69 8.75 -10.53 9.50
C ARG A 69 8.77 -9.10 10.02
N ALA A 70 8.55 -8.90 11.31
CA ALA A 70 8.52 -7.59 11.94
C ALA A 70 9.81 -6.79 11.69
N GLY A 71 10.98 -7.45 11.80
CA GLY A 71 12.28 -6.80 11.61
C GLY A 71 12.47 -6.22 10.21
N GLY A 72 12.06 -6.96 9.17
CA GLY A 72 12.10 -6.50 7.79
C GLY A 72 11.19 -5.30 7.56
N PHE A 73 9.95 -5.38 8.05
CA PHE A 73 9.01 -4.26 7.95
C PHE A 73 9.53 -3.00 8.66
N THR A 74 10.04 -3.12 9.88
CA THR A 74 10.66 -2.01 10.62
C THR A 74 11.82 -1.38 9.84
N ALA A 75 12.67 -2.19 9.21
CA ALA A 75 13.76 -1.68 8.38
C ALA A 75 13.25 -0.92 7.14
N MET A 76 12.20 -1.42 6.50
CA MET A 76 11.54 -0.75 5.37
C MET A 76 10.98 0.62 5.80
N VAL A 77 10.23 0.68 6.91
CA VAL A 77 9.68 1.95 7.43
C VAL A 77 10.78 2.94 7.81
N ALA A 78 11.87 2.47 8.42
CA ALA A 78 13.01 3.32 8.75
C ALA A 78 13.67 3.89 7.48
N ALA A 79 13.80 3.10 6.42
CA ALA A 79 14.33 3.57 5.14
C ALA A 79 13.38 4.57 4.46
N ALA A 80 12.07 4.31 4.46
CA ALA A 80 11.05 5.22 3.94
C ALA A 80 11.06 6.56 4.69
N THR A 81 11.16 6.52 6.03
CA THR A 81 11.24 7.71 6.89
C THR A 81 12.42 8.59 6.51
N LYS A 82 13.62 8.00 6.34
CA LYS A 82 14.83 8.73 5.92
C LYS A 82 14.68 9.42 4.55
N ARG A 83 13.83 8.87 3.68
CA ARG A 83 13.53 9.40 2.33
C ARG A 83 12.37 10.37 2.31
N GLY A 84 11.71 10.63 3.44
CA GLY A 84 10.50 11.45 3.50
C GLY A 84 9.26 10.78 2.90
N TRP A 85 9.27 9.45 2.80
CA TRP A 85 8.16 8.63 2.27
C TRP A 85 7.21 8.15 3.37
N VAL A 86 7.20 8.83 4.51
CA VAL A 86 6.25 8.59 5.60
C VAL A 86 5.58 9.92 5.91
N ASP A 87 4.25 9.94 5.85
CA ASP A 87 3.46 11.13 6.18
C ASP A 87 3.68 11.49 7.65
N ARG A 88 4.02 12.76 7.93
CA ARG A 88 4.34 13.19 9.29
C ARG A 88 3.13 13.28 10.22
N GLY A 89 1.92 13.41 9.66
CA GLY A 89 0.68 13.52 10.41
C GLY A 89 0.07 12.15 10.71
N SER A 90 -0.14 11.34 9.67
CA SER A 90 -0.78 10.01 9.81
C SER A 90 0.20 8.88 10.06
N GLY A 91 1.46 9.05 9.69
CA GLY A 91 2.43 7.95 9.69
C GLY A 91 2.26 7.00 8.50
N ASP A 92 1.40 7.29 7.53
CA ASP A 92 1.20 6.43 6.37
C ASP A 92 2.47 6.36 5.50
N ILE A 93 2.68 5.22 4.83
CA ILE A 93 3.82 5.02 3.94
C ILE A 93 3.42 5.38 2.51
N ALA A 94 4.24 6.19 1.85
CA ALA A 94 4.07 6.50 0.43
C ALA A 94 4.41 5.27 -0.44
N GLY A 95 3.51 4.96 -1.37
CA GLY A 95 3.70 3.97 -2.42
C GLY A 95 3.39 4.57 -3.78
N HIS A 96 4.20 4.21 -4.79
CA HIS A 96 3.90 4.57 -6.17
C HIS A 96 2.66 3.82 -6.64
N VAL A 97 1.79 4.50 -7.37
CA VAL A 97 0.62 3.90 -8.00
C VAL A 97 1.02 3.37 -9.38
N HIS A 98 0.82 2.08 -9.60
CA HIS A 98 0.98 1.43 -10.88
C HIS A 98 -0.38 1.02 -11.44
N ARG A 99 -0.64 1.41 -12.69
CA ARG A 99 -1.78 0.89 -13.44
C ARG A 99 -1.42 -0.48 -14.00
N ILE A 100 -2.25 -1.47 -13.72
CA ILE A 100 -2.07 -2.82 -14.24
C ILE A 100 -3.28 -3.22 -15.08
N PRO A 101 -3.09 -4.01 -16.15
CA PRO A 101 -4.19 -4.50 -16.96
C PRO A 101 -5.26 -5.13 -16.07
N GLY A 102 -6.53 -4.81 -16.33
CA GLY A 102 -7.65 -5.41 -15.62
C GLY A 102 -7.66 -6.91 -15.83
N GLY A 103 -7.25 -7.68 -14.82
CA GLY A 103 -7.49 -9.12 -14.80
C GLY A 103 -9.00 -9.34 -14.74
N ALA A 104 -9.57 -9.90 -15.80
CA ALA A 104 -10.94 -10.37 -15.80
C ALA A 104 -11.17 -11.22 -14.54
N ARG A 105 -12.12 -10.80 -13.70
CA ARG A 105 -12.76 -11.70 -12.75
C ARG A 105 -13.90 -12.40 -13.47
#